data_AF-A0ABD2MVE7-F1
#
_entry.id   AF-A0ABD2MVE7-F1
#
_cell.length_a   1.000
_cell.length_b   1.000
_cell.length_c   1.000
_cell.angle_alpha   90.00
_cell.angle_beta   90.00
_cell.angle_gamma   90.00
#
_symmetry.space_group_name_H-M   'P 1'
#
loop_
_entity.id
_entity.type
_entity.pdbx_description
1 polymer ?
#
loop_
_entity_poly.entity_id
_entity_poly.type
_entity_poly.pdbx_seq_one_letter_code
_entity_poly.pdbx_strand_id
1 'polypeptide(L)'
;MTLLTKLDFPSMKFSLYFMGYENEKELKGDLGSGERNEWTMTRKATIELTHNWGTEKDLEFKYHNGNQEPKGFGHIGLMVPDVYKACERFEKLGVNFIKKPDDGKMKGIAFITDPDGYWIEILNSKVTRQIVEQMS
;
A
#
# COMPACT_ATOMS: atom_id res chain seq x y z
N MET A 1 1.53 -7.79 4.93
CA MET A 1 1.15 -7.99 3.52
C MET A 1 2.17 -8.93 2.91
N THR A 2 1.73 -9.85 2.07
CA THR A 2 2.52 -10.95 1.51
C THR A 2 2.35 -10.95 -0.01
N LEU A 3 3.39 -11.34 -0.74
CA LEU A 3 3.31 -11.57 -2.18
C LEU A 3 2.46 -12.81 -2.46
N LEU A 4 1.32 -12.62 -3.12
CA LEU A 4 0.38 -13.70 -3.44
C LEU A 4 0.78 -14.40 -4.74
N THR A 5 1.04 -13.62 -5.79
CA THR A 5 1.63 -14.12 -7.03
C THR A 5 2.41 -13.02 -7.76
N LYS A 6 3.28 -13.46 -8.68
CA LYS A 6 3.99 -12.62 -9.64
C LYS A 6 3.68 -13.13 -11.04
N LEU A 7 3.27 -12.22 -11.93
CA LEU A 7 3.00 -12.52 -13.33
C LEU A 7 4.01 -11.77 -14.21
N ASP A 8 4.74 -12.49 -15.05
CA ASP A 8 5.70 -11.90 -15.99
C ASP A 8 5.13 -11.89 -17.42
N PHE A 9 5.25 -10.76 -18.11
CA PHE A 9 4.82 -10.60 -19.49
C PHE A 9 6.00 -10.17 -20.38
N PRO A 10 6.93 -11.08 -20.76
CA PRO A 10 8.17 -10.72 -21.43
C PRO A 10 8.01 -10.03 -22.78
N SER A 11 7.00 -10.42 -23.56
CA SER A 11 6.71 -9.79 -24.86
C SER A 11 6.25 -8.33 -24.72
N MET A 12 5.63 -7.98 -23.60
CA MET A 12 5.13 -6.64 -23.29
C MET A 12 6.04 -5.87 -22.32
N LYS A 13 7.08 -6.53 -21.80
CA LYS A 13 8.10 -5.96 -20.90
C LYS A 13 7.54 -5.34 -19.60
N PHE A 14 6.67 -6.07 -18.92
CA PHE A 14 6.27 -5.72 -17.56
C PHE A 14 6.02 -6.95 -16.69
N SER A 15 6.02 -6.73 -15.37
CA SER A 15 5.63 -7.70 -14.36
C SER A 15 4.52 -7.14 -13.49
N LEU A 16 3.61 -7.99 -13.03
CA LEU A 16 2.60 -7.66 -12.03
C LEU A 16 2.91 -8.39 -10.73
N TYR A 17 2.84 -7.67 -9.61
CA TYR A 17 2.98 -8.22 -8.27
C TYR A 17 1.67 -8.02 -7.51
N PHE A 18 1.02 -9.12 -7.15
CA PHE A 18 -0.21 -9.07 -6.36
C PHE A 18 0.12 -9.23 -4.89
N MET A 19 -0.17 -8.20 -4.10
CA MET A 19 0.09 -8.13 -2.68
C MET A 19 -1.22 -8.20 -1.89
N GLY A 20 -1.26 -8.94 -0.79
CA GLY A 20 -2.46 -9.04 0.04
C GLY A 20 -2.21 -9.48 1.48
N TYR A 21 -3.27 -9.56 2.27
CA TYR A 21 -3.22 -10.06 3.65
C TYR A 21 -3.87 -11.44 3.72
N GLU A 22 -3.07 -12.46 3.43
CA GLU A 22 -3.49 -13.86 3.47
C GLU A 22 -2.61 -14.65 4.44
N ASN A 23 -3.16 -15.72 5.00
CA ASN A 23 -2.40 -16.64 5.83
C ASN A 23 -1.52 -17.52 4.95
N GLU A 24 -0.24 -17.69 5.31
CA GLU A 24 0.71 -18.53 4.56
C GLU A 24 0.21 -19.97 4.37
N LYS A 25 -0.58 -20.49 5.33
CA LYS A 25 -1.17 -21.84 5.27
C LYS A 25 -2.34 -21.96 4.28
N GLU A 26 -2.92 -20.84 3.87
CA GLU A 26 -4.10 -20.80 2.98
C GLU A 26 -3.71 -20.61 1.52
N LEU A 27 -2.43 -20.30 1.26
CA LEU A 27 -1.88 -20.14 -0.06
C LEU A 27 -2.03 -21.44 -0.90
N LYS A 28 -2.42 -21.30 -2.17
CA LYS A 28 -2.68 -22.44 -3.09
C LYS A 28 -1.63 -22.54 -4.18
N GLY A 29 -1.04 -23.71 -4.38
CA GLY A 29 0.02 -23.94 -5.36
C GLY A 29 1.31 -23.14 -5.09
N ASP A 30 2.32 -23.37 -5.93
CA ASP A 30 3.60 -22.64 -5.89
C ASP A 30 3.47 -21.23 -6.47
N LEU A 31 4.38 -20.33 -6.07
CA LEU A 31 4.41 -18.95 -6.59
C LEU A 31 4.52 -18.95 -8.13
N GLY A 32 3.60 -18.27 -8.81
CA GLY A 32 3.55 -18.18 -10.27
C GLY A 32 2.87 -19.38 -10.97
N SER A 33 2.48 -20.43 -10.24
CA SER A 33 1.72 -21.55 -10.80
C SER A 33 0.31 -21.11 -11.25
N GLY A 34 -0.28 -21.83 -12.21
CA GLY A 34 -1.64 -21.56 -12.69
C GLY A 34 -2.68 -21.57 -11.56
N GLU A 35 -2.59 -22.54 -10.66
CA GLU A 35 -3.45 -22.64 -9.46
C GLU A 35 -3.29 -21.40 -8.56
N ARG A 36 -2.05 -20.99 -8.28
CA ARG A 36 -1.80 -19.78 -7.47
C ARG A 36 -2.35 -18.52 -8.12
N ASN A 37 -2.21 -18.41 -9.43
CA ASN A 37 -2.67 -17.24 -10.19
C ASN A 37 -4.19 -17.14 -10.13
N GLU A 38 -4.90 -18.23 -10.42
CA GLU A 38 -6.37 -18.28 -10.35
C GLU A 38 -6.87 -17.96 -8.93
N TRP A 39 -6.28 -18.62 -7.92
CA TRP A 39 -6.64 -18.38 -6.53
C TRP A 39 -6.44 -16.91 -6.12
N THR A 40 -5.35 -16.28 -6.55
CA THR A 40 -5.06 -14.87 -6.22
C THR A 40 -6.14 -13.93 -6.74
N MET A 41 -6.71 -14.19 -7.93
CA MET A 41 -7.77 -13.35 -8.52
C MET A 41 -9.10 -13.40 -7.77
N THR A 42 -9.25 -14.33 -6.82
CA THR A 42 -10.45 -14.44 -5.98
C THR A 42 -10.31 -13.72 -4.64
N ARG A 43 -9.13 -13.13 -4.34
CA ARG A 43 -8.86 -12.47 -3.07
C ARG A 43 -9.40 -11.05 -3.05
N LYS A 44 -9.80 -10.58 -1.86
CA LYS A 44 -10.30 -9.21 -1.66
C LYS A 44 -9.15 -8.29 -1.26
N ALA A 45 -9.30 -7.01 -1.59
CA ALA A 45 -8.39 -5.95 -1.16
C ALA A 45 -6.91 -6.23 -1.46
N THR A 46 -6.65 -6.84 -2.62
CA THR A 46 -5.28 -6.99 -3.15
C THR A 46 -4.81 -5.67 -3.75
N ILE A 47 -3.50 -5.45 -3.71
CA ILE A 47 -2.84 -4.38 -4.45
C ILE A 47 -2.05 -5.03 -5.59
N GLU A 48 -2.37 -4.65 -6.82
CA GLU A 48 -1.59 -4.98 -8.00
C GLU A 48 -0.55 -3.87 -8.23
N LEU A 49 0.73 -4.23 -8.18
CA LEU A 49 1.84 -3.34 -8.48
C LEU A 49 2.40 -3.69 -9.86
N THR A 50 2.35 -2.73 -10.79
CA THR A 50 2.85 -2.90 -12.16
C THR A 50 4.27 -2.39 -12.27
N HIS A 51 5.21 -3.30 -12.55
CA HIS A 51 6.60 -2.96 -12.84
C HIS A 51 6.83 -2.99 -14.34
N ASN A 52 6.87 -1.82 -14.98
CA ASN A 52 7.31 -1.67 -16.36
C ASN A 52 8.84 -1.80 -16.41
N TRP A 53 9.36 -2.73 -17.20
CA TRP A 53 10.79 -3.06 -17.15
C TRP A 53 11.66 -1.92 -17.69
N GLY A 54 12.70 -1.58 -16.93
CA GLY A 54 13.66 -0.53 -17.29
C GLY A 54 13.39 0.81 -16.62
N THR A 55 12.22 1.03 -16.01
CA THR A 55 11.95 2.26 -15.26
C THR A 55 12.90 2.42 -14.08
N GLU A 56 13.37 1.31 -13.49
CA GLU A 56 14.35 1.33 -12.41
C GLU A 56 15.75 1.81 -12.83
N LYS A 57 16.01 1.91 -14.14
CA LYS A 57 17.29 2.39 -14.71
C LYS A 57 17.20 3.79 -15.28
N ASP A 58 15.98 4.32 -15.43
CA ASP A 58 15.73 5.68 -15.91
C ASP A 58 15.60 6.62 -14.70
N LEU A 59 16.66 7.39 -14.43
CA LEU A 59 16.72 8.29 -13.27
C LEU A 59 15.74 9.47 -13.36
N GLU A 60 15.27 9.79 -14.57
CA GLU A 60 14.31 10.88 -14.81
C GLU A 60 12.87 10.38 -14.71
N PHE A 61 12.66 9.07 -14.80
CA PHE A 61 11.33 8.48 -14.73
C PHE A 61 10.77 8.53 -13.31
N LYS A 62 9.54 9.05 -13.16
CA LYS A 62 8.79 9.06 -11.90
C LYS A 62 7.31 8.88 -12.18
N TYR A 63 6.64 8.07 -11.36
CA TYR A 63 5.19 8.05 -11.33
C TYR A 63 4.64 9.30 -10.61
N HIS A 64 3.41 9.68 -10.96
CA HIS A 64 2.71 10.76 -10.29
C HIS A 64 1.78 10.20 -9.22
N ASN A 65 1.95 10.64 -7.96
CA ASN A 65 1.18 10.13 -6.84
C ASN A 65 -0.25 10.68 -6.73
N GLY A 66 -0.62 11.66 -7.56
CA GLY A 66 -1.96 12.24 -7.63
C GLY A 66 -2.29 13.32 -6.59
N ASN A 67 -1.40 13.61 -5.64
CA ASN A 67 -1.62 14.63 -4.60
C ASN A 67 -1.10 16.03 -4.98
N GLN A 68 -0.45 16.16 -6.14
CA GLN A 68 -0.06 17.42 -6.78
C GLN A 68 -0.88 17.62 -8.07
N GLU A 69 -0.80 18.82 -8.69
CA GLU A 69 -1.49 19.06 -9.95
C GLU A 69 -0.81 18.28 -11.10
N PRO A 70 -1.56 17.58 -11.97
CA PRO A 70 -3.02 17.41 -11.95
C PRO A 70 -3.47 16.39 -10.88
N LYS A 71 -4.39 16.82 -10.00
CA LYS A 71 -4.89 15.96 -8.91
C LYS A 71 -5.78 14.83 -9.41
N GLY A 72 -5.80 13.70 -8.68
CA GLY A 72 -6.63 12.54 -9.00
C GLY A 72 -6.68 11.52 -7.87
N PHE A 73 -5.96 10.41 -8.01
CA PHE A 73 -5.77 9.44 -6.92
C PHE A 73 -5.18 10.13 -5.68
N GLY A 74 -5.64 9.75 -4.49
CA GLY A 74 -5.16 10.30 -3.22
C GLY A 74 -4.22 9.35 -2.49
N HIS A 75 -4.75 8.25 -2.00
CA HIS A 75 -4.02 7.29 -1.17
C HIS A 75 -4.76 5.96 -1.08
N ILE A 76 -4.04 4.94 -0.60
CA ILE A 76 -4.64 3.73 -0.01
C ILE A 76 -4.67 3.88 1.51
N GLY A 77 -5.48 3.08 2.20
CA GLY A 77 -5.58 3.07 3.66
C GLY A 77 -5.29 1.70 4.26
N LEU A 78 -4.52 1.67 5.35
CA LEU A 78 -4.25 0.48 6.13
C LEU A 78 -4.83 0.62 7.54
N MET A 79 -5.82 -0.23 7.84
CA MET A 79 -6.39 -0.34 9.17
C MET A 79 -5.41 -1.09 10.09
N VAL A 80 -5.00 -0.45 11.18
CA VAL A 80 -4.10 -1.04 12.18
C VAL A 80 -4.73 -1.09 13.57
N PRO A 81 -4.34 -2.04 14.43
CA PRO A 81 -4.84 -2.10 15.81
C PRO A 81 -4.44 -0.89 16.66
N ASP A 82 -3.27 -0.31 16.40
CA ASP A 82 -2.69 0.81 17.14
C ASP A 82 -1.83 1.66 16.21
N VAL A 83 -2.28 2.89 15.92
CA VAL A 83 -1.62 3.82 14.99
C VAL A 83 -0.27 4.29 15.54
N TYR A 84 -0.16 4.53 16.85
CA TYR A 84 1.06 5.03 17.46
C TYR A 84 2.15 3.97 17.44
N LYS A 85 1.84 2.73 17.83
CA LYS A 85 2.81 1.62 17.75
C LYS A 85 3.24 1.32 16.32
N ALA A 86 2.31 1.38 15.36
CA ALA A 86 2.65 1.23 13.95
C ALA A 86 3.62 2.33 13.50
N CYS A 87 3.34 3.59 13.84
CA CYS A 87 4.19 4.73 13.47
C CYS A 87 5.56 4.70 14.17
N GLU A 88 5.64 4.30 15.43
CA GLU A 88 6.93 4.10 16.12
C GLU A 88 7.80 3.08 15.38
N ARG A 89 7.20 1.97 14.94
CA ARG A 89 7.91 0.98 14.11
C ARG A 89 8.33 1.58 12.77
N PHE A 90 7.49 2.36 12.12
CA PHE A 90 7.81 3.01 10.84
C PHE A 90 8.96 4.01 10.98
N GLU A 91 8.98 4.81 12.04
CA GLU A 91 10.09 5.73 12.34
C GLU A 91 11.41 4.97 12.54
N LYS A 92 11.40 3.88 13.32
CA LYS A 92 12.58 3.02 13.52
C LYS A 92 13.10 2.41 12.23
N LEU A 93 12.24 2.21 11.24
CA LEU A 93 12.60 1.69 9.92
C LEU A 93 12.95 2.79 8.90
N GLY A 94 12.95 4.07 9.31
CA GLY A 94 13.27 5.19 8.43
C GLY A 94 12.21 5.49 7.37
N VAL A 95 10.95 5.10 7.61
CA VAL A 95 9.84 5.39 6.70
C VAL A 95 9.56 6.88 6.67
N ASN A 96 9.29 7.42 5.49
CA ASN A 96 8.96 8.83 5.31
C ASN A 96 7.49 9.12 5.69
N PHE A 97 7.27 10.24 6.38
CA PHE A 97 5.96 10.69 6.83
C PHE A 97 5.55 11.96 6.10
N ILE A 98 4.31 11.99 5.61
CA ILE A 98 3.62 13.22 5.21
C ILE A 98 2.99 13.90 6.42
N LYS A 99 2.47 13.09 7.35
CA LYS A 99 1.81 13.56 8.58
C LYS A 99 1.98 12.52 9.69
N LYS A 100 2.51 12.91 10.84
CA LYS A 100 2.57 12.04 12.04
C LYS A 100 1.22 11.95 12.75
N PRO A 101 0.99 10.95 13.63
CA PRO A 101 -0.28 10.76 14.35
C PRO A 101 -0.77 12.02 15.06
N ASP A 102 0.15 12.80 15.63
CA ASP A 102 -0.14 13.99 16.43
C ASP A 102 -0.02 15.30 15.66
N ASP A 103 0.28 15.28 14.37
CA ASP A 103 0.36 16.51 13.58
C ASP A 103 -1.05 17.03 13.21
N GLY A 104 -1.21 18.36 13.11
CA GLY A 104 -2.46 18.98 12.67
C GLY A 104 -3.64 18.84 13.66
N LYS A 105 -4.86 19.04 13.15
CA LYS A 105 -6.10 19.02 13.96
C LYS A 105 -6.60 17.61 14.26
N MET A 106 -6.54 16.71 13.28
CA MET A 106 -6.98 15.31 13.43
C MET A 106 -5.85 14.49 14.06
N LYS A 107 -6.04 14.12 15.34
CA LYS A 107 -5.12 13.28 16.10
C LYS A 107 -5.42 11.80 15.88
N GLY A 108 -4.39 10.96 15.96
CA GLY A 108 -4.53 9.50 15.86
C GLY A 108 -4.67 8.96 14.43
N ILE A 109 -4.37 9.77 13.41
CA ILE A 109 -4.25 9.36 12.00
C ILE A 109 -2.89 9.82 11.47
N ALA A 110 -2.22 8.98 10.70
CA ALA A 110 -0.95 9.31 10.05
C ALA A 110 -0.99 9.03 8.54
N PHE A 111 -0.08 9.69 7.80
CA PHE A 111 0.18 9.42 6.40
C PHE A 111 1.68 9.18 6.20
N ILE A 112 2.02 8.05 5.61
CA ILE A 112 3.39 7.69 5.20
C ILE A 112 3.48 7.68 3.66
N THR A 113 4.70 7.60 3.12
CA THR A 113 4.91 7.36 1.70
C THR A 113 5.59 6.02 1.42
N ASP A 114 5.25 5.41 0.30
CA ASP A 114 6.04 4.34 -0.30
C ASP A 114 7.25 4.89 -1.10
N PRO A 115 8.09 4.04 -1.71
CA PRO A 115 9.25 4.48 -2.49
C PRO A 115 8.92 5.35 -3.72
N ASP A 116 7.75 5.15 -4.33
CA ASP A 116 7.26 5.96 -5.47
C ASP A 116 6.58 7.26 -5.02
N GLY A 117 6.44 7.46 -3.71
CA GLY A 117 5.85 8.64 -3.11
C GLY A 117 4.32 8.59 -3.01
N TYR A 118 3.68 7.45 -3.26
CA TYR A 118 2.25 7.26 -3.02
C TYR A 118 1.95 7.34 -1.53
N TRP A 119 0.86 8.03 -1.20
CA TRP A 119 0.45 8.22 0.19
C TRP A 119 -0.28 6.98 0.68
N ILE A 120 0.01 6.60 1.92
CA ILE A 120 -0.65 5.49 2.63
C ILE A 120 -1.16 6.02 3.96
N GLU A 121 -2.48 6.03 4.13
CA GLU A 121 -3.13 6.40 5.38
C GLU A 121 -3.02 5.25 6.40
N ILE A 122 -2.66 5.59 7.63
CA ILE A 122 -2.61 4.67 8.76
C ILE A 122 -3.68 5.08 9.76
N LEU A 123 -4.69 4.22 9.94
CA LEU A 123 -5.90 4.53 10.69
C LEU A 123 -6.37 3.36 11.57
N ASN A 124 -7.21 3.67 12.55
CA ASN A 124 -7.85 2.70 13.42
C ASN A 124 -9.36 2.98 13.51
N SER A 125 -10.16 1.92 13.44
CA SER A 125 -11.63 2.03 13.42
C SER A 125 -12.22 2.80 14.60
N LYS A 126 -11.65 2.66 15.81
CA LYS A 126 -12.13 3.38 17.01
C LYS A 126 -11.84 4.88 16.90
N VAL A 127 -10.64 5.24 16.44
CA VAL A 127 -10.24 6.64 16.26
C VAL A 127 -11.06 7.29 15.16
N THR A 128 -11.24 6.60 14.03
CA THR A 128 -12.08 7.09 12.93
C THR A 128 -13.50 7.39 13.40
N ARG A 129 -14.10 6.48 14.18
CA ARG A 129 -15.43 6.72 14.76
C ARG A 129 -15.47 8.00 15.62
N GLN A 130 -14.51 8.16 16.53
CA GLN A 130 -14.45 9.32 17.43
C GLN A 130 -14.29 10.63 16.66
N ILE A 131 -13.45 10.65 15.62
CA ILE A 131 -13.26 11.83 14.78
C ILE A 131 -14.56 12.21 14.08
N VAL A 132 -15.26 11.22 13.51
CA VAL A 132 -16.55 11.47 12.82
C VAL A 132 -17.58 12.02 13.79
N GLU A 133 -17.74 11.42 14.98
CA GLU A 133 -18.70 11.86 16.01
C GLU A 133 -18.40 13.27 16.56
N GLN A 134 -17.14 13.72 16.55
CA GLN A 134 -16.76 15.07 16.99
C GLN A 134 -16.91 16.13 15.89
N MET A 135 -16.95 15.73 14.63
CA MET A 135 -17.00 16.61 13.47
C MET A 135 -18.40 16.72 12.84
N SER A 136 -19.32 15.83 13.21
CA SER A 136 -20.75 15.90 12.90
C SER A 136 -21.50 16.73 13.93
#